data_AF-A0A484BFA4-F1
#
_entry.id   AF-A0A484BFA4-F1
#
_cell.length_a   1.000
_cell.length_b   1.000
_cell.length_c   1.000
_cell.angle_alpha   90.00
_cell.angle_beta   90.00
_cell.angle_gamma   90.00
#
_symmetry.space_group_name_H-M   'P 1'
#
loop_
_entity.id
_entity.type
_entity.pdbx_description
1 polymer ?
#
loop_
_entity_poly.entity_id
_entity_poly.type
_entity_poly.pdbx_seq_one_letter_code
_entity_poly.pdbx_strand_id
1 'polypeptide(L)'
;MNDIKRLKEQQRDKHPGFDGYLDCMTRALFTGLASFCLGFAGTYFIQKAVQRKIRYPSKYNILISSLVATGVAYQTTTTRTKSCQAAWMAIEGKHTVLNEENY
;
A
#
# COMPACT_ATOMS: atom_id res chain seq x y z
N MET A 1 -4.24 -25.31 -11.49
CA MET A 1 -3.81 -23.92 -11.79
C MET A 1 -4.75 -23.18 -12.75
N ASN A 2 -5.62 -23.87 -13.51
CA ASN A 2 -6.57 -23.24 -14.44
C ASN A 2 -7.78 -22.59 -13.75
N ASP A 3 -8.21 -23.11 -12.59
CA ASP A 3 -9.36 -22.55 -11.88
C ASP A 3 -9.16 -21.10 -11.39
N ILE A 4 -7.97 -20.75 -10.89
CA ILE A 4 -7.72 -19.38 -10.37
C ILE A 4 -7.75 -18.34 -11.50
N LYS A 5 -7.22 -18.69 -12.68
CA LYS A 5 -7.30 -17.81 -13.86
C LYS A 5 -8.74 -17.63 -14.32
N ARG A 6 -9.49 -18.72 -14.40
CA ARG A 6 -10.91 -18.69 -14.81
C ARG A 6 -11.76 -17.89 -13.84
N LEU A 7 -11.51 -18.03 -12.53
CA LEU A 7 -12.18 -17.24 -11.50
C LEU A 7 -11.82 -15.76 -11.63
N LYS A 8 -10.55 -15.41 -11.88
CA LYS A 8 -10.14 -14.03 -12.12
C LYS A 8 -10.82 -13.43 -13.36
N GLU A 9 -10.89 -14.18 -14.45
CA GLU A 9 -11.59 -13.76 -15.68
C GLU A 9 -13.09 -13.56 -15.43
N GLN A 10 -13.75 -14.48 -14.72
CA GLN A 10 -15.17 -14.35 -14.35
C GLN A 10 -15.45 -13.13 -13.46
N GLN A 11 -14.54 -12.79 -12.54
CA GLN A 11 -14.67 -11.59 -11.71
C GLN A 11 -14.41 -10.30 -12.50
N ARG A 12 -13.48 -10.34 -13.46
CA ARG A 12 -13.16 -9.23 -14.35
C ARG A 12 -14.29 -8.89 -15.32
N ASP A 13 -15.01 -9.91 -15.82
CA ASP A 13 -16.19 -9.68 -16.68
C ASP A 13 -17.35 -9.05 -15.90
N LYS A 14 -17.47 -9.36 -14.61
CA LYS A 14 -18.50 -8.81 -13.72
C LYS A 14 -18.21 -7.38 -13.24
N HIS A 15 -16.93 -7.05 -13.10
CA HIS A 15 -16.46 -5.76 -12.60
C HIS A 15 -15.39 -5.20 -13.55
N PRO A 16 -15.77 -4.44 -14.60
CA PRO A 16 -14.85 -3.98 -15.63
C PRO A 16 -13.75 -3.04 -15.11
N GLY A 17 -13.93 -2.45 -13.93
CA GLY A 17 -12.89 -1.67 -13.27
C GLY A 17 -11.77 -2.53 -12.64
N PHE A 18 -11.99 -3.83 -12.37
CA PHE A 18 -11.26 -4.63 -11.35
C PHE A 18 -9.76 -4.67 -11.58
N ASP A 19 -9.37 -4.81 -12.84
CA ASP A 19 -7.97 -4.80 -13.22
C ASP A 19 -7.28 -3.46 -12.92
N GLY A 20 -7.97 -2.33 -13.12
CA GLY A 20 -7.42 -0.99 -12.80
C GLY A 20 -7.26 -0.77 -11.29
N TYR A 21 -8.18 -1.30 -10.48
CA TYR A 21 -8.04 -1.27 -9.03
C TYR A 21 -6.91 -2.16 -8.53
N LEU A 22 -6.78 -3.37 -9.07
CA LEU A 22 -5.68 -4.27 -8.72
C LEU A 22 -4.33 -3.65 -9.06
N ASP A 23 -4.19 -3.07 -10.25
CA ASP A 23 -2.94 -2.41 -10.65
C ASP A 23 -2.58 -1.26 -9.68
N CYS A 24 -3.56 -0.39 -9.36
CA CYS A 24 -3.43 0.68 -8.38
C CYS A 24 -3.01 0.15 -6.99
N MET A 25 -3.64 -0.93 -6.53
CA MET A 25 -3.33 -1.59 -5.26
C MET A 25 -1.91 -2.14 -5.21
N THR A 26 -1.48 -2.87 -6.24
CA THR A 26 -0.10 -3.37 -6.30
C THR A 26 0.90 -2.22 -6.32
N ARG A 27 0.64 -1.14 -7.07
CA ARG A 27 1.50 0.05 -7.09
C ARG A 27 1.57 0.72 -5.72
N ALA A 28 0.45 0.84 -5.02
CA ALA A 28 0.38 1.36 -3.67
C ALA A 28 1.21 0.53 -2.69
N LEU A 29 1.09 -0.80 -2.75
CA LEU A 29 1.84 -1.74 -1.90
C LEU A 29 3.35 -1.67 -2.17
N PHE A 30 3.77 -1.68 -3.43
CA PHE A 30 5.19 -1.54 -3.78
C PHE A 30 5.77 -0.19 -3.35
N THR A 31 4.98 0.88 -3.44
CA THR A 31 5.39 2.21 -2.94
C THR A 31 5.54 2.23 -1.42
N GLY A 32 4.63 1.57 -0.70
CA GLY A 32 4.71 1.39 0.75
C GLY A 32 5.96 0.61 1.17
N LEU A 33 6.26 -0.48 0.47
CA LEU A 33 7.47 -1.29 0.68
C LEU A 33 8.75 -0.50 0.41
N ALA A 34 8.79 0.26 -0.69
CA ALA A 34 9.93 1.13 -1.00
C ALA A 34 10.14 2.18 0.09
N SER A 35 9.05 2.79 0.58
CA SER A 35 9.08 3.77 1.67
C SER A 35 9.57 3.15 2.98
N PHE A 36 9.16 1.91 3.28
CA PHE A 36 9.68 1.15 4.43
C PHE A 36 11.18 0.95 4.35
N CYS A 37 11.69 0.43 3.22
CA CYS A 37 13.11 0.15 3.04
C CYS A 37 13.96 1.41 3.13
N LEU A 38 13.53 2.49 2.47
CA LEU A 38 14.22 3.78 2.52
C LEU A 38 14.18 4.40 3.92
N GLY A 39 13.02 4.35 4.59
CA GLY A 39 12.87 4.85 5.95
C GLY A 39 13.73 4.09 6.95
N PHE A 40 13.78 2.75 6.85
CA PHE A 40 14.61 1.91 7.69
C PHE A 40 16.10 2.15 7.46
N ALA A 41 16.54 2.18 6.20
CA ALA A 41 17.94 2.45 5.86
C ALA A 41 18.37 3.84 6.33
N GLY A 42 17.58 4.87 6.02
CA GLY A 42 17.86 6.25 6.41
C GLY A 42 17.96 6.44 7.91
N THR A 43 16.98 5.94 8.67
CA THR A 43 16.99 6.02 10.14
C THR A 43 18.14 5.22 10.75
N TYR A 44 18.48 4.04 10.21
CA TYR A 44 19.61 3.24 10.68
C TYR A 44 20.95 3.96 10.49
N PHE A 45 21.20 4.58 9.32
CA PHE A 45 22.44 5.34 9.08
C PHE A 45 22.53 6.58 9.97
N ILE A 46 21.43 7.31 10.16
CA ILE A 46 21.37 8.47 11.06
C ILE A 46 21.68 8.03 12.50
N GLN A 47 21.04 6.97 12.98
CA GLN A 47 21.29 6.44 14.32
C GLN A 47 22.73 5.95 14.52
N LYS A 48 23.34 5.35 13.48
CA LYS A 48 24.74 4.91 13.50
C LYS A 48 25.72 6.10 13.54
N ALA A 49 25.41 7.19 12.85
CA ALA A 49 26.19 8.42 12.93
C ALA A 49 26.06 9.10 14.32
N VAL A 50 24.85 9.12 14.88
CA VAL A 50 24.59 9.68 16.24
C VAL A 50 25.25 8.83 17.33
N GLN A 51 25.26 7.51 17.20
CA GLN A 51 25.96 6.61 18.13
C GLN A 51 27.46 6.88 18.24
N ARG A 52 28.08 7.38 17.16
CA ARG A 52 29.49 7.76 17.18
C ARG A 52 29.76 8.93 18.12
N LYS A 53 28.74 9.75 18.41
CA LYS A 53 28.81 10.94 19.28
C LYS A 53 28.23 10.69 20.68
N ILE A 54 27.20 9.86 20.82
CA ILE A 54 26.50 9.59 22.08
C ILE A 54 26.46 8.07 22.28
N ARG A 55 27.20 7.54 23.27
CA ARG A 55 27.41 6.10 23.46
C ARG A 55 26.16 5.42 24.04
N TYR A 56 25.20 5.07 23.18
CA TYR A 56 23.93 4.40 23.55
C TYR A 56 23.87 2.94 23.02
N PRO A 57 23.22 1.99 23.72
CA PRO A 57 23.13 0.58 23.30
C PRO A 57 22.47 0.37 21.92
N SER A 58 23.15 -0.39 21.05
CA SER A 58 22.77 -0.65 19.64
C SER A 58 21.41 -1.31 19.43
N LYS A 59 20.89 -2.01 20.45
CA LYS A 59 19.59 -2.71 20.38
C LYS A 59 18.41 -1.75 20.16
N TYR A 60 18.49 -0.52 20.68
CA TYR A 60 17.41 0.47 20.54
C TYR A 60 17.33 1.06 19.14
N ASN A 61 18.44 1.10 18.40
CA ASN A 61 18.46 1.67 17.06
C ASN A 61 17.54 0.91 16.12
N ILE A 62 17.70 -0.42 16.07
CA ILE A 62 16.90 -1.30 15.20
C ILE A 62 15.42 -1.27 15.57
N LEU A 63 15.11 -1.20 16.88
CA LEU A 63 13.72 -1.10 17.34
C LEU A 63 13.07 0.20 16.86
N ILE A 64 13.75 1.33 17.08
CA ILE A 64 13.23 2.65 16.71
C ILE A 64 13.14 2.79 15.18
N SER A 65 14.15 2.33 14.43
CA SER A 65 14.12 2.39 12.97
C SER A 65 13.00 1.54 12.39
N SER A 66 12.75 0.36 12.95
CA SER A 66 11.63 -0.51 12.54
C SER A 66 10.27 0.11 12.84
N LEU A 67 10.08 0.68 14.04
CA LEU A 67 8.84 1.35 14.42
C LEU A 67 8.54 2.56 13.51
N VAL A 68 9.54 3.39 13.26
CA VAL A 68 9.40 4.57 12.38
C VAL A 68 9.12 4.13 10.94
N ALA A 69 9.89 3.18 10.41
CA ALA A 69 9.69 2.67 9.05
C ALA A 69 8.29 2.06 8.88
N THR A 70 7.81 1.30 9.86
CA THR A 70 6.46 0.72 9.85
C THR A 70 5.39 1.79 9.87
N GLY A 71 5.52 2.83 10.71
CA GLY A 71 4.58 3.95 10.75
C GLY A 71 4.49 4.68 9.41
N VAL A 72 5.65 5.02 8.82
CA VAL A 72 5.72 5.69 7.51
C VAL A 72 5.13 4.82 6.40
N ALA A 73 5.47 3.53 6.39
CA ALA A 73 4.95 2.58 5.42
C ALA A 73 3.43 2.41 5.56
N TYR A 74 2.93 2.31 6.78
CA TYR A 74 1.50 2.18 7.06
C TYR A 74 0.74 3.43 6.61
N GLN A 75 1.21 4.62 6.95
CA GLN A 75 0.57 5.87 6.53
C GLN A 75 0.57 6.04 5.00
N THR A 76 1.69 5.74 4.35
CA THR A 76 1.82 5.83 2.89
C THR A 76 0.90 4.82 2.21
N THR A 77 0.91 3.57 2.67
CA THR A 77 0.09 2.49 2.11
C THR A 77 -1.38 2.80 2.31
N THR A 78 -1.82 3.12 3.53
CA THR A 78 -3.23 3.40 3.83
C THR A 78 -3.78 4.57 3.01
N THR A 79 -3.01 5.65 2.85
CA THR A 79 -3.44 6.82 2.06
C THR A 79 -3.63 6.44 0.58
N ARG A 80 -2.67 5.70 0.00
CA ARG A 80 -2.72 5.24 -1.39
C ARG A 80 -3.84 4.21 -1.60
N THR A 81 -3.96 3.23 -0.71
CA THR A 81 -5.03 2.23 -0.68
C THR A 81 -6.41 2.89 -0.64
N LYS A 82 -6.63 3.88 0.24
CA LYS A 82 -7.88 4.64 0.29
C LYS A 82 -8.18 5.37 -1.01
N SER A 83 -7.17 5.96 -1.66
CA SER A 83 -7.36 6.61 -2.97
C SER A 83 -7.74 5.63 -4.07
N CYS A 84 -7.10 4.44 -4.13
CA CYS A 84 -7.46 3.39 -5.07
C CYS A 84 -8.88 2.87 -4.82
N GLN A 85 -9.27 2.72 -3.56
CA GLN A 85 -10.62 2.31 -3.17
C GLN A 85 -11.67 3.37 -3.51
N ALA A 86 -11.38 4.66 -3.33
CA ALA A 86 -12.30 5.72 -3.73
C ALA A 86 -12.49 5.75 -5.25
N ALA A 87 -11.41 5.58 -6.02
CA ALA A 87 -11.49 5.47 -7.48
C ALA A 87 -12.31 4.24 -7.90
N TRP A 88 -12.12 3.11 -7.23
CA TRP A 88 -12.95 1.91 -7.43
C TRP A 88 -14.43 2.19 -7.25
N MET A 89 -14.80 2.74 -6.09
CA MET A 89 -16.20 3.01 -5.75
C MET A 89 -16.84 4.03 -6.70
N ALA A 90 -16.07 4.96 -7.25
CA ALA A 90 -16.56 5.91 -8.25
C ALA A 90 -16.82 5.28 -9.63
N ILE A 91 -16.04 4.27 -10.00
CA ILE A 91 -16.23 3.51 -11.25
C ILE A 91 -17.39 2.54 -11.09
N GLU A 92 -17.36 1.77 -10.00
CA GLU A 92 -18.41 0.79 -9.70
C GLU A 92 -19.75 1.50 -9.45
N GLY A 93 -19.77 2.61 -8.70
CA GLY A 93 -20.97 3.41 -8.47
C GLY A 93 -21.59 4.03 -9.73
N LYS A 94 -20.81 4.22 -10.81
CA LYS A 94 -21.33 4.63 -12.14
C LYS A 94 -21.88 3.45 -12.94
N HIS A 95 -21.46 2.22 -12.64
CA HIS A 95 -21.81 0.99 -13.36
C HIS A 95 -22.74 0.05 -12.57
N THR A 96 -23.03 0.35 -11.30
CA THR A 96 -24.01 -0.37 -10.50
C THR A 96 -25.42 -0.12 -11.03
N VAL A 97 -26.16 -1.21 -11.24
CA VAL A 97 -27.61 -1.30 -11.53
C VAL A 97 -28.54 -0.58 -10.53
N LEU A 98 -27.98 0.15 -9.55
CA LEU A 98 -28.70 0.93 -8.54
C LEU A 98 -28.66 2.45 -8.81
N ASN A 99 -28.06 2.93 -9.90
CA ASN A 99 -28.29 4.30 -10.33
C ASN A 99 -29.74 4.43 -10.83
N GLU A 100 -30.52 5.19 -10.07
CA GLU A 100 -31.91 5.61 -10.34
C GLU A 100 -32.10 6.44 -11.62
N GLU A 101 -31.18 6.37 -12.61
CA GLU A 101 -31.35 7.02 -13.92
C GLU A 101 -31.99 6.09 -14.98
N ASN A 102 -32.45 4.90 -14.58
CA ASN A 102 -33.33 4.05 -15.39
C ASN A 102 -34.69 3.83 -14.69
N TYR A 103 -35.41 4.93 -14.42
CA TYR A 103 -36.87 4.92 -14.26
C TYR A 103 -37.48 6.16 -14.92
#